data_AF-A0A968JPQ7-F1
#
_entry.id   AF-A0A968JPQ7-F1
#
_cell.length_a   1.000
_cell.length_b   1.000
_cell.length_c   1.000
_cell.angle_alpha   90.00
_cell.angle_beta   90.00
_cell.angle_gamma   90.00
#
_symmetry.space_group_name_H-M   'P 1'
#
loop_
_entity.id
_entity.type
_entity.pdbx_description
1 polymer ?
#
loop_
_entity_poly.entity_id
_entity_poly.type
_entity_poly.pdbx_seq_one_letter_code
_entity_poly.pdbx_strand_id
1 'polypeptide(L)'
;MTEEFLQYIWKYNLFDRSSLNTSEGEEISIIHFGEQNRDAGPDFINARLKIAGTVWAGNVEVHLNSSDWYRHNHQNDEAYRNVILHVVLKNDKPVFFSMVFNCHALNCNLMNAYIKTICNSFKIKNGCPAKKKFANSTGLW
;
A
#
# COMPACT_ATOMS: atom_id res chain seq x y z
N MET A 1 5.28 15.22 -3.06
CA MET A 1 4.98 13.91 -3.68
C MET A 1 3.47 13.75 -3.65
N THR A 2 2.86 13.14 -4.66
CA THR A 2 1.39 12.95 -4.72
C THR A 2 1.04 11.47 -4.58
N GLU A 3 -0.22 11.16 -4.30
CA GLU A 3 -0.70 9.77 -4.15
C GLU A 3 -0.65 9.03 -5.48
N GLU A 4 -0.97 9.69 -6.60
CA GLU A 4 -0.90 9.11 -7.93
C GLU A 4 0.53 8.67 -8.28
N PHE A 5 1.55 9.40 -7.81
CA PHE A 5 2.93 8.99 -7.99
C PHE A 5 3.29 7.77 -7.13
N LEU A 6 2.73 7.65 -5.93
CA LEU A 6 2.93 6.48 -5.07
C LEU A 6 2.21 5.25 -5.63
N GLN A 7 0.99 5.42 -6.14
CA GLN A 7 0.27 4.40 -6.89
C GLN A 7 1.04 3.98 -8.15
N TYR A 8 1.66 4.92 -8.87
CA TYR A 8 2.53 4.61 -10.01
C TYR A 8 3.72 3.74 -9.60
N ILE A 9 4.39 4.07 -8.48
CA ILE A 9 5.48 3.25 -7.94
C ILE A 9 4.99 1.84 -7.60
N TRP A 10 3.82 1.72 -6.96
CA TRP A 10 3.21 0.43 -6.64
C TRP A 10 2.90 -0.39 -7.89
N LYS A 11 2.14 0.18 -8.82
CA LYS A 11 1.69 -0.45 -10.08
C LYS A 11 2.83 -1.01 -10.91
N TYR A 12 3.94 -0.28 -10.99
CA TYR A 12 5.10 -0.67 -11.80
C TYR A 12 6.21 -1.34 -10.97
N ASN A 13 5.93 -1.66 -9.70
CA ASN A 13 6.85 -2.36 -8.80
C ASN A 13 8.22 -1.66 -8.68
N LEU A 14 8.22 -0.33 -8.65
CA LEU A 14 9.43 0.52 -8.74
C LEU A 14 10.10 0.74 -7.38
N PHE A 15 10.18 -0.30 -6.56
CA PHE A 15 10.79 -0.27 -5.23
C PHE A 15 11.53 -1.57 -4.94
N ASP A 16 12.45 -1.53 -3.98
CA ASP A 16 13.17 -2.73 -3.57
C ASP A 16 12.25 -3.67 -2.77
N ARG A 17 12.19 -4.92 -3.22
CA ARG A 17 11.32 -5.98 -2.69
C ARG A 17 12.08 -6.97 -1.80
N SER A 18 13.39 -6.80 -1.66
CA SER A 18 14.25 -7.74 -0.93
C SER A 18 14.00 -7.76 0.59
N SER A 19 13.38 -6.72 1.14
CA SER A 19 13.05 -6.63 2.57
C SER A 19 11.79 -5.78 2.77
N LEU A 20 10.63 -6.37 2.50
CA LEU A 20 9.34 -5.77 2.82
C LEU A 20 8.87 -6.30 4.16
N ASN A 21 8.57 -5.38 5.08
CA ASN A 21 8.07 -5.72 6.40
C ASN A 21 6.88 -4.82 6.78
N THR A 22 6.00 -5.36 7.63
CA THR A 22 4.97 -4.58 8.30
C THR A 22 5.62 -3.61 9.30
N SER A 23 4.85 -2.64 9.80
CA SER A 23 5.25 -1.72 10.87
C SER A 23 5.54 -2.44 12.18
N GLU A 24 5.04 -3.67 12.30
CA GLU A 24 5.25 -4.58 13.43
C GLU A 24 6.42 -5.55 13.17
N GLY A 25 7.05 -5.48 11.99
CA GLY A 25 8.27 -6.23 11.64
C GLY A 25 8.03 -7.54 10.90
N GLU A 26 6.79 -7.91 10.62
CA GLU A 26 6.46 -9.16 9.95
C GLU A 26 6.83 -9.12 8.48
N GLU A 27 7.38 -10.22 7.96
CA GLU A 27 7.77 -10.31 6.55
C GLU A 27 6.55 -10.28 5.62
N ILE A 28 6.69 -9.53 4.53
CA ILE A 28 5.70 -9.43 3.45
C ILE A 28 6.34 -9.94 2.15
N SER A 29 5.68 -10.88 1.48
CA SER A 29 5.98 -11.23 0.09
C SER A 29 4.77 -10.91 -0.79
N ILE A 30 4.99 -10.14 -1.86
CA ILE A 30 3.92 -9.79 -2.79
C ILE A 30 3.82 -10.88 -3.87
N ILE A 31 2.70 -11.60 -3.90
CA ILE A 31 2.40 -12.64 -4.91
C ILE A 31 1.74 -11.99 -6.13
N HIS A 32 0.79 -11.07 -5.90
CA HIS A 32 0.10 -10.29 -6.91
C HIS A 32 -0.14 -8.87 -6.36
N PHE A 33 0.30 -7.84 -7.10
CA PHE A 33 0.19 -6.43 -6.67
C PHE A 33 -1.24 -5.89 -6.71
N GLY A 34 -2.15 -6.62 -7.34
CA GLY A 34 -3.49 -6.16 -7.65
C GLY A 34 -3.56 -5.44 -8.98
N GLU A 35 -4.78 -5.14 -9.40
CA GLU A 35 -5.12 -4.38 -10.59
C GLU A 35 -5.55 -2.98 -10.18
N GLN A 36 -5.05 -1.95 -10.85
CA GLN A 36 -5.41 -0.56 -10.53
C GLN A 36 -6.91 -0.37 -10.74
N ASN A 37 -7.61 0.02 -9.68
CA ASN A 37 -9.00 0.41 -9.73
C ASN A 37 -9.11 1.83 -10.32
N ARG A 38 -10.07 2.03 -11.22
CA ARG A 38 -10.37 3.37 -11.80
C ARG A 38 -11.73 3.90 -11.37
N ASP A 39 -12.47 3.09 -10.64
CA ASP A 39 -13.78 3.43 -10.08
C ASP A 39 -13.62 3.78 -8.60
N ALA A 40 -14.75 3.97 -7.91
CA ALA A 40 -14.73 4.19 -6.46
C ALA A 40 -14.19 2.98 -5.69
N GLY A 41 -13.69 3.22 -4.49
CA GLY A 41 -13.14 2.20 -3.60
C GLY A 41 -11.60 2.18 -3.59
N PRO A 42 -10.99 1.06 -3.17
CA PRO A 42 -9.55 0.98 -2.99
C PRO A 42 -8.76 1.16 -4.28
N ASP A 43 -7.53 1.69 -4.17
CA ASP A 43 -6.66 1.98 -5.32
C ASP A 43 -6.31 0.77 -6.18
N PHE A 44 -6.16 -0.41 -5.56
CA PHE A 44 -5.89 -1.66 -6.26
C PHE A 44 -6.78 -2.79 -5.72
N ILE A 45 -7.33 -3.57 -6.63
CA ILE A 45 -8.19 -4.73 -6.32
C ILE A 45 -7.48 -6.05 -6.63
N ASN A 46 -7.92 -7.15 -6.02
CA ASN A 46 -7.43 -8.51 -6.32
C ASN A 46 -5.90 -8.70 -6.12
N ALA A 47 -5.33 -8.04 -5.11
CA ALA A 47 -3.98 -8.30 -4.64
C ALA A 47 -3.90 -9.63 -3.88
N ARG A 48 -2.71 -10.23 -3.90
CA ARG A 48 -2.37 -11.43 -3.13
C ARG A 48 -1.02 -11.24 -2.46
N LEU A 49 -0.99 -11.38 -1.15
CA LEU A 49 0.18 -11.13 -0.32
C LEU A 49 0.41 -12.33 0.60
N LYS A 50 1.66 -12.67 0.86
CA LYS A 50 2.02 -13.56 1.97
C LYS A 50 2.54 -12.69 3.10
N ILE A 51 1.88 -12.70 4.24
CA ILE A 51 2.29 -11.94 5.43
C ILE A 51 2.41 -12.89 6.60
N ALA A 52 3.57 -12.89 7.26
CA ALA A 52 3.88 -13.79 8.37
C ALA A 52 3.55 -15.28 8.08
N GLY A 53 3.79 -15.72 6.83
CA GLY A 53 3.49 -17.09 6.40
C GLY A 53 2.08 -17.32 5.84
N THR A 54 1.11 -16.45 6.14
CA THR A 54 -0.29 -16.57 5.71
C THR A 54 -0.52 -15.87 4.38
N VAL A 55 -1.26 -16.51 3.47
CA VAL A 55 -1.64 -15.90 2.18
C VAL A 55 -2.97 -15.18 2.33
N TRP A 56 -2.96 -13.89 2.02
CA TRP A 56 -4.11 -12.99 2.03
C TRP A 56 -4.51 -12.64 0.60
N ALA A 57 -5.81 -12.53 0.35
CA ALA A 57 -6.38 -12.05 -0.89
C ALA A 57 -7.34 -10.90 -0.59
N GLY A 58 -7.18 -9.78 -1.30
CA GLY A 58 -7.97 -8.58 -1.05
C GLY A 58 -7.42 -7.37 -1.81
N ASN A 59 -7.63 -6.19 -1.25
CA ASN A 59 -7.34 -4.91 -1.91
C ASN A 59 -6.14 -4.20 -1.28
N VAL A 60 -5.56 -3.24 -2.01
CA VAL A 60 -4.48 -2.38 -1.52
C VAL A 60 -4.91 -0.94 -1.64
N GLU A 61 -4.64 -0.17 -0.59
CA GLU A 61 -4.89 1.26 -0.54
C GLU A 61 -3.58 2.04 -0.40
N VAL A 62 -3.45 3.17 -1.09
CA VAL A 62 -2.22 3.95 -1.14
C VAL A 62 -2.48 5.39 -0.70
N HIS A 63 -1.81 5.83 0.36
CA HIS A 63 -1.89 7.21 0.84
C HIS A 63 -0.52 7.83 1.10
N LEU A 64 -0.43 9.16 1.17
CA LEU A 64 0.80 9.81 1.65
C LEU A 64 1.01 9.54 3.14
N ASN A 65 -0.04 9.71 3.95
CA ASN A 65 0.03 9.49 5.39
C ASN A 65 -0.96 8.42 5.84
N SER A 66 -0.60 7.63 6.84
CA SER A 66 -1.53 6.69 7.47
C SER A 66 -2.76 7.34 8.07
N SER A 67 -2.65 8.59 8.57
CA SER A 67 -3.79 9.36 9.07
C SER A 67 -4.89 9.57 8.04
N ASP A 68 -4.54 9.50 6.75
CA ASP A 68 -5.42 9.81 5.64
C ASP A 68 -6.54 8.77 5.51
N TRP A 69 -6.30 7.55 6.02
CA TRP A 69 -7.35 6.53 6.20
C TRP A 69 -8.59 7.07 6.92
N TYR A 70 -8.36 7.75 8.05
CA TYR A 70 -9.44 8.33 8.85
C TYR A 70 -9.97 9.62 8.26
N ARG A 71 -9.10 10.43 7.63
CA ARG A 71 -9.49 11.69 6.98
C ARG A 71 -10.49 11.44 5.86
N HIS A 72 -10.30 10.34 5.11
CA HIS A 72 -11.18 9.93 4.03
C HIS A 72 -12.34 9.03 4.50
N ASN A 73 -12.46 8.80 5.82
CA ASN A 73 -13.53 8.02 6.44
C ASN A 73 -13.60 6.54 6.00
N HIS A 74 -12.49 5.96 5.53
CA HIS A 74 -12.44 4.57 5.05
C HIS A 74 -12.74 3.53 6.14
N GLN A 75 -12.50 3.87 7.42
CA GLN A 75 -12.86 3.00 8.55
C GLN A 75 -14.38 2.73 8.66
N ASN A 76 -15.20 3.60 8.06
CA ASN A 76 -16.65 3.49 8.08
C ASN A 76 -17.23 3.11 6.71
N ASP A 77 -16.39 2.81 5.72
CA ASP A 77 -16.80 2.50 4.36
C ASP A 77 -16.63 0.99 4.08
N GLU A 78 -17.71 0.34 3.66
CA GLU A 78 -17.72 -1.09 3.41
C GLU A 78 -16.85 -1.50 2.22
N ALA A 79 -16.64 -0.61 1.24
CA ALA A 79 -15.77 -0.86 0.09
C ALA A 79 -14.30 -1.11 0.50
N TYR A 80 -13.92 -0.60 1.68
CA TYR A 80 -12.55 -0.66 2.20
C TYR A 80 -12.33 -1.79 3.21
N ARG A 81 -13.37 -2.53 3.60
CA ARG A 81 -13.25 -3.65 4.57
C ARG A 81 -12.36 -4.79 4.10
N ASN A 82 -12.19 -4.95 2.79
CA ASN A 82 -11.33 -5.98 2.20
C ASN A 82 -9.93 -5.46 1.83
N VAL A 83 -9.51 -4.30 2.35
CA VAL A 83 -8.12 -3.85 2.22
C VAL A 83 -7.23 -4.72 3.10
N ILE A 84 -6.30 -5.43 2.48
CA ILE A 84 -5.33 -6.32 3.15
C ILE A 84 -3.98 -5.63 3.34
N LEU A 85 -3.78 -4.47 2.73
CA LEU A 85 -2.55 -3.70 2.84
C LEU A 85 -2.80 -2.20 2.61
N HIS A 86 -2.35 -1.39 3.57
CA HIS A 86 -2.29 0.07 3.42
C HIS A 86 -0.84 0.48 3.19
N VAL A 87 -0.55 0.96 1.97
CA VAL A 87 0.77 1.45 1.57
C VAL A 87 0.84 2.94 1.84
N VAL A 88 1.81 3.34 2.67
CA VAL A 88 1.98 4.75 3.03
C VAL A 88 3.41 5.21 2.87
N LEU A 89 3.58 6.49 2.53
CA LEU A 89 4.90 7.13 2.58
C LEU A 89 5.30 7.44 4.03
N LYS A 90 4.34 7.88 4.86
CA LYS A 90 4.53 8.21 6.26
C LYS A 90 3.51 7.49 7.13
N ASN A 91 4.00 6.66 8.05
CA ASN A 91 3.18 6.06 9.09
C ASN A 91 3.17 6.98 10.32
N ASP A 92 2.28 7.97 10.32
CA ASP A 92 2.12 9.01 11.34
C ASP A 92 1.00 8.73 12.36
N LYS A 93 0.16 7.73 12.11
CA LYS A 93 -0.95 7.37 12.98
C LYS A 93 -1.27 5.87 12.85
N PRO A 94 -1.42 5.15 13.97
CA PRO A 94 -1.94 3.79 13.93
C PRO A 94 -3.31 3.74 13.26
N VAL A 95 -3.44 2.86 12.28
CA VAL A 95 -4.72 2.54 11.64
C VAL A 95 -5.24 1.25 12.28
N PHE A 96 -6.55 1.08 12.39
CA PHE A 96 -7.16 -0.20 12.78
C PHE A 96 -8.22 -0.61 11.74
N PHE A 97 -8.17 -1.84 11.26
CA PHE A 97 -9.16 -2.40 10.34
C PHE A 97 -10.18 -3.18 11.15
N SER A 98 -11.45 -3.06 10.78
CA SER A 98 -12.46 -4.02 11.20
C SER A 98 -12.31 -5.30 10.37
N MET A 99 -11.43 -6.21 10.76
CA MET A 99 -11.47 -7.56 10.20
C MET A 99 -12.68 -8.30 10.80
N VAL A 100 -13.72 -8.53 10.00
CA VAL A 100 -14.80 -9.46 10.35
C VAL A 100 -14.31 -10.88 10.06
N PHE A 101 -13.33 -11.34 10.85
CA PHE A 101 -13.05 -12.76 10.99
C PHE A 101 -13.44 -13.15 12.41
N ASN A 102 -14.44 -14.02 12.55
CA ASN A 102 -14.83 -14.68 13.80
C ASN A 102 -13.69 -15.63 14.27
N CYS A 103 -12.55 -15.08 14.67
CA CYS A 103 -11.51 -15.80 15.38
C CYS A 103 -11.32 -15.12 16.73
N HIS A 104 -11.52 -15.88 17.81
CA HIS A 104 -11.57 -15.44 19.21
C HIS A 104 -10.21 -15.00 19.80
N ALA A 105 -9.24 -14.71 18.94
CA ALA A 105 -7.91 -14.26 19.31
C ALA A 105 -7.33 -13.53 18.10
N LEU A 106 -7.33 -12.20 18.15
CA LEU A 106 -6.32 -11.31 17.56
C LEU A 106 -6.87 -9.88 17.68
N ASN A 107 -6.21 -9.05 18.49
CA ASN A 107 -6.21 -7.61 18.25
C ASN A 107 -5.50 -7.40 16.89
N CYS A 108 -6.25 -7.44 15.79
CA CYS A 108 -5.71 -7.17 14.47
C CYS A 108 -5.48 -5.66 14.32
N ASN A 109 -4.34 -5.18 14.82
CA ASN A 109 -3.79 -3.90 14.40
C ASN A 109 -3.61 -3.91 12.87
N LEU A 110 -3.65 -2.75 12.22
CA LEU A 110 -3.13 -2.73 10.85
C LEU A 110 -1.67 -3.13 10.84
N MET A 111 -1.40 -4.11 9.99
CA MET A 111 -0.11 -4.26 9.35
C MET A 111 0.06 -3.12 8.33
N ASN A 112 0.49 -1.93 8.77
CA ASN A 112 1.01 -0.95 7.82
C ASN A 112 2.27 -1.55 7.21
N ALA A 113 2.34 -1.82 5.91
CA ALA A 113 3.66 -2.04 5.33
C ALA A 113 4.34 -0.69 5.27
N TYR A 114 5.37 -0.51 6.10
CA TYR A 114 6.23 0.63 5.94
C TYR A 114 7.14 0.31 4.76
N ILE A 115 6.92 0.94 3.61
CA ILE A 115 7.98 0.99 2.61
C ILE A 115 9.03 1.95 3.18
N LYS A 116 9.86 1.44 4.11
CA LYS A 116 11.05 2.09 4.70
C LYS A 116 12.05 2.58 3.65
N THR A 117 11.78 2.20 2.41
CA THR A 117 12.68 2.10 1.28
C THR A 117 12.45 3.21 0.26
N ILE A 118 11.37 4.00 0.31
CA ILE A 118 11.20 5.08 -0.69
C ILE A 118 12.06 6.30 -0.37
N CYS A 119 12.36 6.62 0.90
CA CYS A 119 13.23 7.78 1.20
C CYS A 119 14.72 7.44 1.29
N ASN A 120 15.13 6.31 1.87
CA ASN A 120 16.55 5.97 2.04
C ASN A 120 17.17 5.18 0.87
N SER A 121 16.34 4.64 -0.03
CA SER A 121 16.80 3.86 -1.21
C SER A 121 16.51 4.58 -2.53
N PHE A 122 16.16 5.87 -2.48
CA PHE A 122 16.47 6.79 -3.58
C PHE A 122 18.00 6.99 -3.71
N LYS A 123 18.75 5.89 -3.87
CA LYS A 123 19.60 5.82 -5.04
C LYS A 123 18.63 5.80 -6.23
N ILE A 124 18.17 6.99 -6.64
CA ILE A 124 17.98 7.23 -8.07
C ILE A 124 19.34 6.84 -8.65
N LYS A 125 19.48 5.60 -9.14
CA LYS A 125 20.55 5.32 -10.10
C LYS A 125 20.41 6.45 -11.10
N ASN A 126 21.43 7.29 -11.23
CA ASN A 126 21.48 8.31 -12.27
C ASN A 126 20.92 7.68 -13.56
N GLY A 127 19.76 8.16 -14.01
CA GLY A 127 19.02 7.57 -15.13
C GLY A 127 17.71 6.81 -14.83
N CYS A 128 17.16 6.78 -13.61
CA CYS A 128 15.85 6.15 -13.35
C CYS A 128 14.72 6.87 -14.14
N PRO A 129 14.03 6.20 -15.09
CA PRO A 129 13.05 6.83 -15.96
C PRO A 129 11.75 7.27 -15.27
N ALA A 130 11.57 7.04 -13.97
CA ALA A 130 10.30 7.21 -13.27
C ALA A 130 9.74 8.65 -13.34
N LYS A 131 10.60 9.68 -13.36
CA LYS A 131 10.16 11.08 -13.60
C LYS A 131 9.72 11.33 -15.04
N LYS A 132 10.47 10.81 -16.03
CA LYS A 132 10.13 10.96 -17.47
C LYS A 132 8.90 10.14 -17.86
N LYS A 133 8.76 8.92 -17.31
CA LYS A 133 7.61 8.04 -17.59
C LYS A 133 6.34 8.54 -16.90
N PHE A 134 6.42 9.11 -15.70
CA PHE A 134 5.26 9.74 -15.06
C PHE A 134 4.79 10.96 -15.86
N ALA A 135 5.69 11.90 -16.19
CA ALA A 135 5.37 13.08 -17.02
C ALA A 135 4.78 12.71 -18.40
N ASN A 136 5.31 11.66 -19.04
CA ASN A 136 4.78 11.19 -20.33
C ASN A 136 3.44 10.42 -20.21
N SER A 137 3.07 9.93 -19.01
CA SER A 137 1.83 9.17 -18.79
C SER A 137 0.67 10.00 -18.25
N THR A 138 0.95 11.17 -17.67
CA THR A 138 -0.06 12.06 -17.07
C THR A 138 -0.36 13.30 -17.90
N GLY A 139 0.39 13.57 -18.97
CA GLY A 139 0.13 14.71 -19.87
C GLY A 139 0.32 16.10 -19.22
N LEU A 140 0.98 16.16 -18.07
CA LEU A 140 1.26 17.41 -17.36
C LEU A 140 2.64 17.94 -17.81
N TRP A 141 2.62 18.98 -18.64
CA TRP A 141 3.78 19.83 -18.94
C TRP A 141 3.91 20.93 -17.88
#